data_AF-A0A174T136-F1
#
_entry.id   AF-A0A174T136-F1
#
_cell.length_a   1.000
_cell.length_b   1.000
_cell.length_c   1.000
_cell.angle_alpha   90.00
_cell.angle_beta   90.00
_cell.angle_gamma   90.00
#
_symmetry.space_group_name_H-M   'P 1'
#
loop_
_entity.id
_entity.type
_entity.pdbx_description
1 polymer ?
#
loop_
_entity_poly.entity_id
_entity_poly.type
_entity_poly.pdbx_seq_one_letter_code
_entity_poly.pdbx_strand_id
1 'polypeptide(L)'
;MVLHLRAPKGKVSVEVMLNRAKYFDRTGKVNDHTIYLSGNLGKNALEFAMCLSAKATGGRVYTMGHTLVIEEADEAVLYFGADSTFRSAKEEVAAWEPRVQDVLAEKNLSGVFSICKDYKAMEEKEASSASSR
;
A
#
# COMPACT_ATOMS: atom_id res chain seq x y z
N MET A 1 4.74 3.23 -4.93
CA MET A 1 5.60 2.14 -5.47
C MET A 1 4.71 0.98 -5.88
N VAL A 2 5.05 0.29 -6.98
CA VAL A 2 4.37 -0.93 -7.44
C VAL A 2 5.39 -2.05 -7.51
N LEU A 3 5.04 -3.24 -7.02
CA LEU A 3 5.84 -4.46 -7.14
C LEU A 3 5.01 -5.53 -7.83
N HIS A 4 5.46 -5.97 -9.00
CA HIS A 4 4.82 -7.03 -9.78
C HIS A 4 5.60 -8.33 -9.65
N LEU A 5 4.95 -9.36 -9.13
CA LEU A 5 5.50 -10.69 -8.90
C LEU A 5 4.83 -11.68 -9.82
N ARG A 6 5.62 -12.40 -10.61
CA ARG A 6 5.14 -13.43 -11.53
C ARG A 6 5.97 -14.70 -11.40
N ALA A 7 5.30 -15.84 -11.38
CA ALA A 7 5.93 -17.16 -11.46
C ALA A 7 5.61 -17.80 -12.82
N PRO A 8 6.51 -17.76 -13.83
CA PRO A 8 6.25 -18.36 -15.14
C PRO A 8 5.99 -19.87 -15.08
N LYS A 9 6.57 -20.55 -14.09
CA LYS A 9 6.33 -21.95 -13.76
C LYS A 9 6.19 -22.06 -12.24
N GLY A 10 4.98 -22.35 -11.77
CA GLY A 10 4.67 -22.45 -10.33
C GLY A 10 3.68 -21.39 -9.88
N LYS A 11 3.67 -21.10 -8.57
CA LYS A 11 2.79 -20.13 -7.93
C LYS A 11 3.58 -19.15 -7.06
N VAL A 12 3.00 -17.98 -6.82
CA VAL A 12 3.50 -16.92 -5.95
C VAL A 12 2.79 -17.01 -4.60
N SER A 13 3.57 -17.29 -3.55
CA SER A 13 3.12 -17.27 -2.15
C SER A 13 4.10 -16.42 -1.35
N VAL A 14 3.62 -15.32 -0.74
CA VAL A 14 4.45 -14.31 -0.07
C VAL A 14 3.72 -13.75 1.15
N GLU A 15 4.47 -13.55 2.23
CA GLU A 15 4.04 -12.77 3.39
C GLU A 15 4.76 -11.43 3.43
N VAL A 16 4.02 -10.34 3.65
CA VAL A 16 4.57 -8.99 3.68
C VAL A 16 4.11 -8.24 4.92
N MET A 17 5.06 -7.58 5.58
CA MET A 17 4.84 -6.76 6.77
C MET A 17 5.38 -5.36 6.54
N LEU A 18 4.68 -4.36 7.07
CA LEU A 18 5.20 -3.01 7.21
C LEU A 18 5.90 -2.89 8.55
N ASN A 19 7.18 -2.50 8.54
CA ASN A 19 7.96 -2.36 9.76
C ASN A 19 8.87 -1.14 9.69
N ARG A 20 9.04 -0.48 10.85
CA ARG A 20 9.99 0.63 11.05
C ARG A 20 10.98 0.36 12.21
N ALA A 21 11.10 -0.89 12.64
CA ALA A 21 11.84 -1.33 13.83
C ALA A 21 11.33 -0.70 15.15
N LYS A 22 11.60 0.59 15.38
CA LYS A 22 11.16 1.35 16.56
C LYS A 22 10.45 2.64 16.11
N TYR A 23 9.66 3.23 17.00
CA TYR A 23 9.05 4.56 16.84
C TYR A 23 8.02 4.63 15.71
N PHE A 24 6.95 3.86 15.89
CA PHE A 24 5.68 4.02 15.18
C PHE A 24 4.55 3.80 16.18
N ASP A 25 3.39 4.38 15.92
CA ASP A 25 2.29 4.40 16.88
C ASP A 25 1.32 3.24 16.62
N ARG A 26 1.04 2.95 15.35
CA ARG A 26 0.03 1.95 14.97
C ARG A 26 0.46 1.14 13.76
N THR A 27 0.02 -0.11 13.75
CA THR A 27 -0.01 -0.98 12.58
C THR A 27 -1.29 -1.81 12.64
N GLY A 28 -1.83 -2.18 11.48
CA GLY A 28 -3.00 -3.03 11.43
C GLY A 28 -3.49 -3.25 10.02
N LYS A 29 -4.69 -3.82 9.91
CA LYS A 29 -5.40 -4.00 8.65
C LYS A 29 -6.40 -2.87 8.42
N VAL A 30 -6.55 -2.49 7.15
CA VAL A 30 -7.64 -1.64 6.68
C VAL A 30 -8.79 -2.52 6.18
N ASN A 31 -8.45 -3.56 5.41
CA ASN A 31 -9.37 -4.56 4.91
C ASN A 31 -8.58 -5.86 4.63
N ASP A 32 -9.21 -6.85 4.00
CA ASP A 32 -8.58 -8.17 3.81
C ASP A 32 -7.37 -8.16 2.88
N HIS A 33 -7.13 -7.09 2.12
CA HIS A 33 -6.03 -7.02 1.15
C HIS A 33 -5.14 -5.80 1.37
N THR A 34 -5.29 -5.10 2.49
CA THR A 34 -4.57 -3.85 2.76
C THR A 34 -4.20 -3.71 4.22
N ILE A 35 -2.91 -3.47 4.48
CA ILE A 35 -2.35 -3.17 5.81
C ILE A 35 -1.79 -1.75 5.86
N TYR A 36 -1.62 -1.22 7.07
CA TYR A 36 -1.05 0.11 7.28
C TYR A 36 -0.07 0.15 8.45
N LEU A 37 0.75 1.19 8.46
CA LEU A 37 1.60 1.60 9.56
C LEU A 37 1.58 3.13 9.65
N SER A 38 1.44 3.68 10.85
CA SER A 38 1.45 5.14 11.08
C SER A 38 2.21 5.51 12.35
N GLY A 39 2.66 6.75 12.42
CA GLY A 39 3.31 7.28 13.62
C GLY A 39 3.77 8.72 13.48
N ASN A 40 4.56 9.17 14.45
CA ASN A 40 5.22 10.47 14.44
C ASN A 40 6.73 10.34 14.71
N LEU A 41 7.49 11.38 14.37
CA LEU A 41 8.95 11.44 14.59
C LEU A 41 9.34 12.05 15.94
N GLY A 42 8.41 12.09 16.91
CA GLY A 42 8.55 12.75 18.20
C GLY A 42 7.62 13.96 18.36
N LYS A 43 7.60 14.53 19.57
CA LYS A 43 6.74 15.67 19.91
C LYS A 43 7.01 16.86 18.98
N ASN A 44 5.96 17.41 18.38
CA ASN A 44 6.01 18.52 17.43
C ASN A 44 6.85 18.24 16.17
N ALA A 45 7.14 16.98 15.88
CA ALA A 45 7.82 16.57 14.65
C ALA A 45 6.80 16.14 13.59
N LEU A 46 7.30 15.63 12.47
CA LEU A 46 6.45 15.18 11.37
C LEU A 46 5.64 13.95 11.75
N GLU A 47 4.42 13.88 11.25
CA GLU A 47 3.61 12.68 11.26
C GLU A 47 3.73 11.96 9.91
N PHE A 48 3.56 10.65 9.92
CA PHE A 48 3.67 9.82 8.74
C PHE A 48 2.66 8.67 8.77
N ALA A 49 2.24 8.24 7.59
CA ALA A 49 1.49 7.01 7.40
C ALA A 49 1.94 6.32 6.13
N MET A 50 1.74 5.01 6.08
CA MET A 50 1.99 4.18 4.92
C MET A 50 0.96 3.07 4.85
N CYS A 51 0.62 2.66 3.64
CA CYS A 51 -0.25 1.53 3.38
C CYS A 51 0.32 0.63 2.28
N LEU A 52 0.01 -0.64 2.39
CA LEU A 52 0.37 -1.67 1.42
C LEU A 52 -0.88 -2.45 1.08
N SER A 53 -1.22 -2.49 -0.20
CA SER A 53 -2.34 -3.27 -0.73
C SER A 53 -1.84 -4.31 -1.73
N ALA A 54 -2.50 -5.45 -1.84
CA ALA A 54 -2.16 -6.46 -2.84
C ALA A 54 -3.38 -6.88 -3.66
N LYS A 55 -3.12 -7.22 -4.91
CA LYS A 55 -4.06 -7.92 -5.80
C LYS A 55 -3.36 -9.14 -6.36
N ALA A 56 -4.06 -10.27 -6.44
CA ALA A 56 -3.57 -11.47 -7.08
C ALA A 56 -4.49 -11.88 -8.25
N THR A 57 -3.89 -12.53 -9.25
CA THR A 57 -4.58 -13.32 -10.27
C THR A 57 -4.37 -14.79 -9.92
N GLY A 58 -5.47 -15.52 -9.71
CA GLY A 58 -5.41 -16.85 -9.09
C GLY A 58 -5.03 -16.78 -7.60
N GLY A 59 -5.18 -17.90 -6.90
CA GLY A 59 -4.84 -17.98 -5.48
C GLY A 59 -5.74 -17.11 -4.58
N ARG A 60 -5.20 -16.64 -3.45
CA ARG A 60 -5.89 -15.77 -2.49
C ARG A 60 -4.98 -14.70 -1.89
N VAL A 61 -5.58 -13.56 -1.56
CA VAL A 61 -4.98 -12.49 -0.76
C VAL A 61 -5.81 -12.31 0.49
N TYR A 62 -5.18 -12.30 1.66
CA TYR A 62 -5.84 -12.04 2.92
C TYR A 62 -4.88 -11.37 3.92
N THR A 63 -5.41 -10.82 5.00
CA THR A 63 -4.60 -10.32 6.12
C THR A 63 -4.65 -11.29 7.29
N MET A 64 -3.51 -11.52 7.92
CA MET A 64 -3.38 -12.26 9.17
C MET A 64 -2.71 -11.35 10.20
N GLY A 65 -3.50 -10.75 11.08
CA GLY A 65 -3.02 -9.69 11.98
C GLY A 65 -2.57 -8.45 11.21
N HIS A 66 -1.28 -8.12 11.31
CA HIS A 66 -0.63 -7.02 10.58
C HIS A 66 0.20 -7.49 9.37
N THR A 67 0.06 -8.75 8.98
CA THR A 67 0.73 -9.34 7.82
C THR A 67 -0.25 -9.45 6.66
N LEU A 68 0.18 -9.04 5.47
CA LEU A 68 -0.51 -9.27 4.22
C LEU A 68 0.01 -10.56 3.59
N VAL A 69 -0.88 -11.50 3.30
CA VAL A 69 -0.54 -12.83 2.83
C VAL A 69 -1.11 -13.03 1.42
N ILE A 70 -0.27 -13.54 0.53
CA ILE A 70 -0.63 -13.98 -0.82
C ILE A 70 -0.29 -15.46 -0.89
N GLU A 71 -1.22 -16.28 -1.35
CA GLU A 71 -1.01 -17.72 -1.48
C GLU A 71 -1.46 -18.23 -2.85
N GLU A 72 -0.64 -19.08 -3.44
CA GLU A 72 -0.90 -19.86 -4.64
C GLU A 72 -1.37 -19.02 -5.85
N ALA A 73 -0.89 -17.77 -5.95
CA ALA A 73 -1.24 -16.86 -7.04
C ALA A 73 -0.44 -17.19 -8.31
N ASP A 74 -1.04 -17.01 -9.49
CA ASP A 74 -0.29 -17.03 -10.75
C ASP A 74 0.57 -15.77 -10.89
N GLU A 75 0.03 -14.67 -10.40
CA GLU A 75 0.64 -13.35 -10.44
C GLU A 75 0.11 -12.49 -9.29
N ALA A 76 0.95 -11.63 -8.73
CA ALA A 76 0.58 -10.71 -7.67
C ALA A 76 1.16 -9.32 -7.91
N VAL A 77 0.36 -8.29 -7.64
CA VAL A 77 0.80 -6.90 -7.68
C VAL A 77 0.59 -6.29 -6.29
N LEU A 78 1.66 -5.75 -5.73
CA LEU A 78 1.63 -4.99 -4.48
C LEU A 78 1.76 -3.51 -4.75
N TYR A 79 0.92 -2.72 -4.08
CA TYR A 79 0.84 -1.27 -4.19
C TYR A 79 1.18 -0.66 -2.83
N PHE A 80 2.26 0.10 -2.80
CA PHE A 80 2.72 0.77 -1.59
C PHE A 80 2.58 2.29 -1.74
N GLY A 81 1.91 2.90 -0.78
CA GLY A 81 1.79 4.35 -0.61
C GLY A 81 2.35 4.77 0.74
N ALA A 82 3.04 5.90 0.78
CA ALA A 82 3.50 6.51 2.02
C ALA A 82 3.47 8.03 1.88
N ASP A 83 3.12 8.70 2.97
CA ASP A 83 3.03 10.16 3.02
C ASP A 83 3.37 10.67 4.43
N SER A 84 3.70 11.95 4.51
CA SER A 84 4.03 12.63 5.77
C SER A 84 3.54 14.07 5.75
N THR A 85 3.50 14.71 6.91
CA THR A 85 3.23 16.16 6.99
C THR A 85 4.37 17.04 6.47
N PHE A 86 5.42 16.45 5.87
CA PHE A 86 6.51 17.22 5.29
C PHE A 86 6.01 18.08 4.14
N ARG A 87 6.24 19.41 4.25
CA ARG A 87 5.79 20.45 3.29
C ARG A 87 4.28 20.72 3.27
N SER A 88 3.48 20.08 4.10
CA SER A 88 2.11 20.53 4.34
C SER A 88 2.09 21.89 5.04
N ALA A 89 1.11 22.73 4.74
CA ALA A 89 0.94 24.00 5.43
C ALA A 89 0.57 23.73 6.91
N LYS A 90 1.07 24.57 7.82
CA LYS A 90 0.80 24.37 9.27
C LYS A 90 -0.69 24.42 9.58
N GLU A 91 -1.41 25.30 8.89
CA GLU A 91 -2.85 25.48 9.02
C GLU A 91 -3.62 24.25 8.54
N GLU A 92 -3.12 23.58 7.49
CA GLU A 92 -3.69 22.34 6.96
C GLU A 92 -3.52 21.18 7.94
N VAL A 93 -2.31 21.03 8.50
CA VAL A 93 -2.02 19.99 9.50
C VAL A 93 -2.84 20.23 10.77
N ALA A 94 -2.95 21.48 11.23
CA ALA A 94 -3.76 21.84 12.39
C ALA A 94 -5.24 21.50 12.19
N ALA A 95 -5.77 21.62 10.97
CA ALA A 95 -7.14 21.24 10.65
C ALA A 95 -7.38 19.72 10.69
N TRP A 96 -6.33 18.90 10.65
CA TRP A 96 -6.43 17.45 10.78
C TRP A 96 -6.30 16.96 12.21
N GLU A 97 -5.84 17.79 13.16
CA GLU A 97 -5.69 17.38 14.55
C GLU A 97 -7.04 17.01 15.18
N PRO A 98 -7.09 15.93 16.00
CA PRO A 98 -6.00 15.04 16.40
C PRO A 98 -5.77 13.82 15.46
N ARG A 99 -6.42 13.79 14.29
CA ARG A 99 -6.49 12.66 13.34
C ARG A 99 -5.47 12.72 12.20
N VAL A 100 -4.37 13.46 12.35
CA VAL A 100 -3.38 13.69 11.28
C VAL A 100 -2.92 12.38 10.62
N GLN A 101 -2.56 11.36 11.41
CA GLN A 101 -2.21 10.03 10.90
C GLN A 101 -3.32 9.32 10.14
N ASP A 102 -4.58 9.43 10.58
CA ASP A 102 -5.71 8.81 9.89
C ASP A 102 -5.91 9.48 8.53
N VAL A 103 -5.85 10.81 8.48
CA VAL A 103 -5.96 11.57 7.23
C VAL A 103 -4.84 11.20 6.26
N LEU A 104 -3.60 11.08 6.73
CA LEU A 104 -2.49 10.60 5.92
C LEU A 104 -2.72 9.16 5.43
N ALA A 105 -3.25 8.26 6.27
CA ALA A 105 -3.55 6.89 5.87
C ALA A 105 -4.66 6.83 4.81
N GLU A 106 -5.72 7.63 4.96
CA GLU A 106 -6.82 7.76 4.00
C GLU A 106 -6.33 8.32 2.65
N LYS A 107 -5.49 9.37 2.68
CA LYS A 107 -4.81 9.90 1.49
C LYS A 107 -3.96 8.83 0.80
N ASN A 108 -3.14 8.11 1.55
CA ASN A 108 -2.31 7.02 1.02
C ASN A 108 -3.15 5.91 0.39
N LEU A 109 -4.26 5.51 1.01
CA LEU A 109 -5.19 4.53 0.45
C LEU A 109 -5.77 4.99 -0.89
N SER A 110 -6.24 6.24 -0.96
CA SER A 110 -6.72 6.81 -2.23
C SER A 110 -5.63 6.83 -3.31
N GLY A 111 -4.39 7.17 -2.93
CA GLY A 111 -3.24 7.16 -3.82
C GLY A 111 -2.93 5.75 -4.31
N VAL A 112 -2.95 4.75 -3.44
CA VAL A 112 -2.79 3.33 -3.80
C VAL A 112 -3.87 2.87 -4.78
N PHE A 113 -5.13 3.26 -4.58
CA PHE A 113 -6.19 2.94 -5.53
C PHE A 113 -6.01 3.64 -6.88
N SER A 114 -5.50 4.88 -6.91
CA SER A 114 -5.14 5.55 -8.16
C SER A 114 -4.02 4.81 -8.88
N ILE A 115 -2.93 4.51 -8.19
CA ILE A 115 -1.78 3.76 -8.74
C ILE A 115 -2.24 2.41 -9.30
N CYS A 116 -3.13 1.71 -8.61
CA CYS A 116 -3.71 0.43 -9.08
C CYS A 116 -4.51 0.59 -10.38
N LYS A 117 -5.30 1.66 -10.53
CA LYS A 117 -6.03 1.94 -11.78
C LYS A 117 -5.07 2.26 -12.91
N ASP A 118 -4.10 3.13 -12.67
CA ASP A 118 -3.14 3.58 -13.67
C ASP A 118 -2.27 2.42 -14.16
N TYR A 119 -1.83 1.56 -13.24
CA TYR A 119 -1.03 0.37 -13.54
C TYR A 119 -1.79 -0.61 -14.46
N LYS A 120 -3.05 -0.93 -14.13
CA LYS A 120 -3.89 -1.79 -14.99
C LYS A 120 -4.07 -1.21 -16.40
N ALA A 121 -4.31 0.09 -16.50
CA ALA A 121 -4.48 0.75 -17.79
C ALA A 121 -3.20 0.70 -18.64
N MET A 122 -2.01 0.68 -18.02
CA MET A 122 -0.74 0.48 -18.72
C MET A 122 -0.58 -0.97 -19.19
N GLU A 123 -0.88 -1.97 -18.35
CA GLU A 123 -0.82 -3.39 -18.72
C GLU A 123 -1.76 -3.72 -19.90
N GLU A 124 -2.97 -3.16 -19.92
CA GLU A 124 -3.94 -3.36 -21.01
C GLU A 124 -3.44 -2.79 -22.34
N LYS A 125 -2.78 -1.62 -22.32
CA LYS A 125 -2.17 -1.01 -23.51
C LYS A 125 -0.99 -1.85 -24.02
N GLU A 126 -0.15 -2.33 -23.12
CA GLU A 126 0.98 -3.20 -23.48
C GLU A 126 0.48 -4.53 -24.11
N ALA A 127 -0.52 -5.17 -23.50
CA ALA A 127 -1.12 -6.40 -24.03
C ALA A 127 -1.75 -6.21 -25.42
N SER A 128 -2.45 -5.10 -25.64
CA SER A 128 -3.02 -4.75 -26.96
C SER A 128 -1.92 -4.54 -28.01
N SER A 129 -0.84 -3.85 -27.64
CA SER A 129 0.30 -3.63 -28.54
C SER A 129 1.05 -4.93 -28.89
N ALA A 130 1.12 -5.88 -27.95
CA ALA A 130 1.75 -7.18 -28.14
C ALA A 130 0.92 -8.12 -29.02
N SER A 131 -0.41 -8.02 -29.00
CA SER A 131 -1.31 -8.83 -29.85
C SER A 131 -1.41 -8.35 -31.30
N SER A 132 -0.96 -7.11 -31.59
CA SER A 132 -0.94 -6.54 -32.95
C SER A 132 0.36 -6.80 -33.74
N ARG A 133 1.29 -7.58 -33.17
CA ARG A 133 2.54 -8.01 -33.80
C ARG A 133 2.51 -9.52 -34.03
#